data_AF-A0A257L0X9-F1
#
_entry.id   AF-A0A257L0X9-F1
#
_cell.length_a   1.000
_cell.length_b   1.000
_cell.length_c   1.000
_cell.angle_alpha   90.00
_cell.angle_beta   90.00
_cell.angle_gamma   90.00
#
_symmetry.space_group_name_H-M   'P 1'
#
loop_
_entity.id
_entity.type
_entity.pdbx_description
1 polymer ?
#
loop_
_entity_poly.entity_id
_entity_poly.type
_entity_poly.pdbx_seq_one_letter_code
_entity_poly.pdbx_strand_id
1 'polypeptide(L)'
;MHDELNQIKMQLQQLRSLQADGTLSEASAQAASAPLEQRLVALVLAAGPAEAAAMAAPAVAPLPVGRQPLWPWLAGGLVILAAAGYWWASSASTSAPLAAAAGSSTAPAAAAPASAPHAMGQTQILTMVERLAERLKTQPDDAEGWGMLARSYTALGRQDEALAAYQRALKLRPDDALTKADYAAVLAARGRGALPPAATPK
;
A
#
# COMPACT_ATOMS: atom_id res chain seq x y z
N MET A 1 -23.57 -24.16 7.91
CA MET A 1 -22.65 -23.04 7.66
C MET A 1 -21.37 -23.14 8.52
N HIS A 2 -21.48 -23.18 9.85
CA HIS A 2 -20.29 -23.34 10.73
C HIS A 2 -19.47 -24.63 10.49
N ASP A 3 -20.15 -25.73 10.16
CA ASP A 3 -19.50 -27.02 9.92
C ASP A 3 -18.67 -27.04 8.62
N GLU A 4 -19.24 -26.51 7.53
CA GLU A 4 -18.55 -26.43 6.22
C GLU A 4 -17.32 -25.51 6.26
N LEU A 5 -17.37 -24.41 7.02
CA LEU A 5 -16.22 -23.52 7.21
C LEU A 5 -15.06 -24.24 7.91
N ASN A 6 -15.35 -25.07 8.93
CA ASN A 6 -14.33 -25.86 9.62
C ASN A 6 -13.77 -26.97 8.73
N GLN A 7 -14.62 -27.60 7.91
CA GLN A 7 -14.20 -28.63 6.96
C GLN A 7 -13.23 -28.08 5.91
N ILE A 8 -13.51 -26.90 5.35
CA ILE A 8 -12.63 -26.24 4.36
C ILE A 8 -11.28 -25.85 4.99
N LYS A 9 -11.28 -25.33 6.22
CA LYS A 9 -10.04 -25.02 6.95
C LYS A 9 -9.17 -26.26 7.15
N MET A 10 -9.79 -27.38 7.52
CA MET A 10 -9.10 -28.65 7.73
C MET A 10 -8.48 -29.16 6.42
N GLN A 11 -9.21 -29.07 5.29
CA GLN A 11 -8.70 -29.46 3.97
C GLN A 11 -7.49 -28.61 3.53
N LEU A 12 -7.51 -27.29 3.79
CA LEU A 12 -6.37 -26.42 3.50
C LEU A 12 -5.15 -26.75 4.37
N GLN A 13 -5.36 -27.07 5.65
CA GLN A 13 -4.26 -27.50 6.52
C GLN A 13 -3.63 -28.81 6.07
N GLN A 14 -4.44 -29.77 5.62
CA GLN A 14 -3.96 -31.06 5.12
C GLN A 14 -3.19 -30.91 3.80
N LEU A 15 -3.63 -30.04 2.88
CA LEU A 15 -2.86 -29.74 1.66
C LEU A 15 -1.51 -29.10 1.99
N ARG A 16 -1.47 -28.21 3.00
CA ARG A 16 -0.23 -27.55 3.43
C ARG A 16 0.75 -28.52 4.09
N SER A 17 0.28 -29.50 4.85
CA SER A 17 1.15 -30.54 5.41
C SER A 17 1.73 -31.43 4.30
N LEU A 18 0.93 -31.82 3.31
CA LEU A 18 1.41 -32.62 2.18
C LEU A 18 2.44 -31.88 1.30
N GLN A 19 2.31 -30.55 1.19
CA GLN A 19 3.31 -29.70 0.55
C GLN A 19 4.60 -29.63 1.40
N ALA A 20 4.47 -29.51 2.73
CA ALA A 20 5.62 -29.51 3.64
C ALA A 20 6.39 -30.84 3.64
N ASP A 21 5.66 -31.96 3.44
CA ASP A 21 6.23 -33.29 3.28
C ASP A 21 6.82 -33.54 1.87
N GLY A 22 6.75 -32.55 0.97
CA GLY A 22 7.33 -32.62 -0.39
C GLY A 22 6.61 -33.57 -1.35
N THR A 23 5.48 -34.13 -0.95
CA THR A 23 4.71 -35.11 -1.74
C THR A 23 3.86 -34.47 -2.84
N LEU A 24 3.60 -33.16 -2.73
CA LEU A 24 2.84 -32.37 -3.68
C LEU A 24 3.68 -31.18 -4.17
N SER A 25 3.79 -31.04 -5.49
CA SER A 25 4.43 -29.88 -6.11
C SER A 25 3.66 -28.61 -5.74
N GLU A 26 4.38 -27.50 -5.48
CA GLU A 26 3.78 -26.22 -5.10
C GLU A 26 2.73 -25.75 -6.12
N ALA A 27 2.95 -26.05 -7.41
CA ALA A 27 2.02 -25.71 -8.48
C ALA A 27 0.68 -26.48 -8.38
N SER A 28 0.70 -27.76 -7.98
CA SER A 28 -0.52 -28.54 -7.81
C SER A 28 -1.25 -28.22 -6.50
N ALA A 29 -0.52 -27.85 -5.45
CA ALA A 29 -1.10 -27.37 -4.19
C ALA A 29 -1.79 -26.00 -4.36
N GLN A 30 -1.21 -25.09 -5.15
CA GLN A 30 -1.82 -23.80 -5.49
C GLN A 30 -3.09 -23.96 -6.34
N ALA A 31 -3.07 -24.88 -7.32
CA ALA A 31 -4.25 -25.17 -8.13
C ALA A 31 -5.41 -25.77 -7.31
N ALA A 32 -5.10 -26.59 -6.29
CA ALA A 32 -6.09 -27.23 -5.43
C ALA A 32 -6.69 -26.29 -4.35
N SER A 33 -5.96 -25.26 -3.93
CA SER A 33 -6.38 -24.34 -2.85
C SER A 33 -7.27 -23.19 -3.34
N ALA A 34 -7.07 -22.71 -4.57
CA ALA A 34 -7.84 -21.60 -5.15
C ALA A 34 -9.38 -21.74 -5.04
N PRO A 35 -10.03 -22.88 -5.36
CA PRO A 35 -11.48 -23.01 -5.23
C PRO A 35 -11.96 -23.07 -3.77
N LEU A 36 -11.11 -23.52 -2.85
CA LEU A 36 -11.42 -23.61 -1.42
C LEU A 36 -11.41 -22.21 -0.77
N GLU A 37 -10.44 -21.37 -1.14
CA GLU A 37 -10.35 -19.99 -0.67
C GLU A 37 -11.54 -19.14 -1.12
N GLN A 38 -11.99 -19.30 -2.37
CA GLN A 38 -13.17 -18.61 -2.88
C GLN A 38 -14.45 -19.00 -2.12
N ARG A 39 -14.62 -20.28 -1.78
CA ARG A 39 -15.75 -20.75 -0.95
C ARG A 39 -15.67 -20.24 0.49
N LEU A 40 -14.47 -20.17 1.07
CA LEU A 40 -14.28 -19.62 2.41
C LEU A 40 -14.65 -18.12 2.45
N VAL A 41 -14.19 -17.35 1.46
CA VAL A 41 -14.55 -15.92 1.33
C VAL A 41 -16.05 -15.76 1.15
N ALA A 42 -16.69 -16.57 0.30
CA ALA A 42 -18.13 -16.53 0.11
C ALA A 42 -18.91 -16.85 1.40
N LEU A 43 -18.48 -17.85 2.17
CA LEU A 43 -19.11 -18.21 3.45
C LEU A 43 -18.90 -17.15 4.54
N VAL A 44 -17.72 -16.54 4.62
CA VAL A 44 -17.43 -15.46 5.58
C VAL A 44 -18.23 -14.20 5.26
N LEU A 45 -18.36 -13.85 3.98
CA LEU A 45 -19.19 -12.73 3.54
C LEU A 45 -20.69 -13.01 3.74
N ALA A 46 -21.12 -14.27 3.58
CA ALA A 46 -22.51 -14.69 3.82
C ALA A 46 -22.88 -14.75 5.31
N ALA A 47 -21.93 -15.07 6.20
CA ALA A 47 -22.16 -15.15 7.64
C ALA A 47 -22.31 -13.77 8.30
N GLY A 48 -21.84 -12.68 7.65
CA GLY A 48 -21.94 -11.32 8.16
C GLY A 48 -21.21 -11.08 9.51
N PRO A 49 -20.96 -9.81 9.91
CA PRO A 49 -20.28 -9.49 11.17
C PRO A 49 -21.15 -9.74 12.43
N ALA A 50 -22.42 -10.10 12.26
CA ALA A 50 -23.39 -10.24 13.35
C ALA A 50 -23.33 -11.60 14.06
N GLU A 51 -23.07 -12.70 13.36
CA GLU A 51 -22.96 -14.03 13.99
C GLU A 51 -21.62 -14.23 14.72
N ALA A 52 -20.55 -13.54 14.29
CA ALA A 52 -19.27 -13.51 15.00
C ALA A 52 -19.35 -12.85 16.39
N ALA A 53 -20.30 -11.93 16.59
CA ALA A 53 -20.54 -11.28 17.89
C ALA A 53 -21.41 -12.14 18.84
N ALA A 54 -22.23 -13.04 18.31
CA ALA A 54 -23.11 -13.91 19.10
C ALA A 54 -22.41 -15.18 19.61
N MET A 55 -21.34 -15.64 18.95
CA MET A 55 -20.56 -16.82 19.38
C MET A 55 -19.50 -16.52 20.45
N ALA A 56 -19.33 -15.26 20.85
CA ALA A 56 -18.29 -14.82 21.80
C ALA A 56 -18.82 -14.53 23.22
N ALA A 57 -19.97 -15.10 23.60
CA ALA A 57 -20.47 -14.97 24.97
C ALA A 57 -20.15 -16.21 25.82
N PRO A 58 -19.12 -16.16 26.67
CA PRO A 58 -19.15 -16.83 27.95
C PRO A 58 -19.65 -15.86 29.03
N ALA A 59 -20.62 -16.34 29.80
CA ALA A 59 -21.10 -15.73 31.03
C ALA A 59 -19.95 -15.56 32.02
N VAL A 60 -19.65 -14.33 32.44
CA VAL A 60 -18.91 -14.05 33.68
C VAL A 60 -19.48 -12.79 34.34
N ALA A 61 -19.89 -12.95 35.59
CA ALA A 61 -20.40 -11.90 36.48
C ALA A 61 -19.34 -10.81 36.78
N PRO A 62 -19.75 -9.59 37.19
CA PRO A 62 -18.94 -8.39 37.09
C PRO A 62 -17.97 -8.22 38.26
N LEU A 63 -16.71 -7.89 37.97
CA LEU A 63 -15.79 -7.30 38.95
C LEU A 63 -15.81 -5.77 38.81
N PRO A 64 -15.91 -5.00 39.92
CA PRO A 64 -15.85 -3.55 39.88
C PRO A 64 -14.39 -3.11 39.83
N VAL A 65 -13.92 -2.65 38.67
CA VAL A 65 -12.65 -1.95 38.58
C VAL A 65 -12.90 -0.58 37.97
N GLY A 66 -12.80 0.43 38.82
CA GLY A 66 -13.02 1.83 38.50
C GLY A 66 -12.18 2.25 37.30
N ARG A 67 -12.85 2.45 36.17
CA ARG A 67 -12.27 2.90 34.92
C ARG A 67 -12.70 4.35 34.71
N GLN A 68 -11.93 5.29 35.28
CA GLN A 68 -12.04 6.70 34.94
C GLN A 68 -11.89 6.83 33.40
N PRO A 69 -12.90 7.36 32.68
CA PRO A 69 -12.86 7.35 31.23
C PRO A 69 -11.87 8.42 30.75
N LEU A 70 -10.70 7.99 30.30
CA LEU A 70 -9.73 8.82 29.56
C LEU A 70 -10.22 9.16 28.12
N TRP A 71 -11.49 8.90 27.81
CA TRP A 71 -12.13 9.26 26.55
C TRP A 71 -12.14 10.76 26.21
N PRO A 72 -12.27 11.73 27.16
CA PRO A 72 -12.31 13.14 26.76
C PRO A 72 -10.96 13.66 26.26
N TRP A 73 -9.85 13.00 26.64
CA TRP A 73 -8.50 13.35 26.16
C TRP A 73 -8.27 12.92 24.71
N LEU A 74 -8.87 11.80 24.27
CA LEU A 74 -8.80 11.35 22.88
C LEU A 74 -9.65 12.24 21.95
N ALA A 75 -10.81 12.71 22.42
CA ALA A 75 -11.66 13.62 21.63
C ALA A 75 -11.07 15.04 21.51
N GLY A 76 -10.44 15.56 22.58
CA GLY A 76 -9.78 16.87 22.56
C GLY A 76 -8.53 16.92 21.68
N GLY A 77 -7.74 15.84 21.65
CA GLY A 77 -6.50 15.78 20.84
C GLY A 77 -6.74 15.86 19.33
N LEU A 78 -7.86 15.30 18.85
CA LEU A 78 -8.20 15.31 17.42
C LEU A 78 -8.54 16.72 16.89
N VAL A 79 -9.17 17.56 17.72
CA VAL A 79 -9.55 18.93 17.34
C VAL A 79 -8.32 19.86 17.32
N ILE A 80 -7.36 19.65 18.23
CA ILE A 80 -6.12 20.45 18.30
C ILE A 80 -5.20 20.16 17.09
N LEU A 81 -5.12 18.90 16.64
CA LEU A 81 -4.36 18.53 15.43
C LEU A 81 -4.94 19.14 14.15
N ALA A 82 -6.28 19.22 14.05
CA ALA A 82 -6.94 19.86 12.92
C ALA A 82 -6.74 21.39 12.90
N ALA A 83 -6.79 22.04 14.06
CA ALA A 83 -6.54 23.48 14.19
C ALA A 83 -5.07 23.84 13.91
N ALA A 84 -4.12 22.99 14.32
CA ALA A 84 -2.69 23.17 14.04
C ALA A 84 -2.37 23.02 12.54
N GLY A 85 -3.01 22.07 11.85
CA GLY A 85 -2.88 21.93 10.39
C GLY A 85 -3.45 23.14 9.64
N TYR A 86 -4.57 23.69 10.11
CA TYR A 86 -5.18 24.89 9.52
C TYR A 86 -4.33 26.16 9.74
N TRP A 87 -3.72 26.31 10.91
CA TRP A 87 -2.82 27.43 11.22
C TRP A 87 -1.48 27.36 10.46
N TRP A 88 -0.95 26.15 10.24
CA TRP A 88 0.29 26.01 9.47
C TRP A 88 0.06 26.32 7.98
N ALA A 89 -1.07 25.87 7.42
CA ALA A 89 -1.47 26.20 6.06
C ALA A 89 -1.78 27.70 5.87
N SER A 90 -2.29 28.40 6.88
CA SER A 90 -2.53 29.84 6.82
C SER A 90 -1.27 30.69 7.05
N SER A 91 -0.21 30.13 7.65
CA SER A 91 1.05 30.85 7.91
C SER A 91 1.95 31.00 6.69
N ALA A 92 1.70 30.24 5.62
CA ALA A 92 2.51 30.25 4.41
C ALA A 92 2.16 31.39 3.42
N SER A 93 1.16 32.24 3.71
CA SER A 93 0.69 33.30 2.81
C SER A 93 0.85 34.72 3.37
N THR A 94 1.93 34.99 4.12
CA THR A 94 2.32 36.37 4.45
C THR A 94 3.77 36.65 4.09
N SER A 95 4.00 36.93 2.81
CA SER A 95 5.06 37.84 2.39
C SER A 95 4.49 38.83 1.38
N ALA A 96 4.06 39.99 1.86
CA ALA A 96 3.90 41.19 1.05
C ALA A 96 5.31 41.70 0.63
N PRO A 97 5.44 42.47 -0.46
CA PRO A 97 5.28 43.91 -0.26
C PRO A 97 4.60 44.69 -1.40
N LEU A 98 4.12 45.84 -0.95
CA LEU A 98 3.63 47.04 -1.61
C LEU A 98 4.61 47.58 -2.69
N ALA A 99 4.16 47.74 -3.94
CA ALA A 99 4.33 48.96 -4.75
C ALA A 99 3.92 48.75 -6.23
N ALA A 100 3.02 49.64 -6.69
CA ALA A 100 2.67 49.99 -8.08
C ALA A 100 1.96 48.87 -8.90
N ALA A 101 0.86 49.12 -9.61
CA ALA A 101 0.47 50.35 -10.28
C ALA A 101 -1.06 50.39 -10.51
N ALA A 102 -1.56 51.63 -10.55
CA ALA A 102 -2.73 52.11 -11.28
C ALA A 102 -4.10 51.48 -10.97
N GLY A 103 -5.04 52.35 -10.57
CA GLY A 103 -6.47 52.05 -10.52
C GLY A 103 -7.02 51.57 -11.87
N SER A 104 -8.22 51.04 -11.97
CA SER A 104 -9.31 50.87 -11.00
C SER A 104 -10.39 50.07 -11.74
N SER A 105 -11.31 49.50 -10.98
CA SER A 105 -12.66 49.12 -11.41
C SER A 105 -12.88 47.74 -12.06
N THR A 106 -13.64 46.94 -11.30
CA THR A 106 -14.82 46.14 -11.70
C THR A 106 -14.67 45.09 -12.81
N ALA A 107 -14.63 43.83 -12.35
CA ALA A 107 -15.22 42.56 -12.82
C ALA A 107 -15.91 42.45 -14.21
N PRO A 108 -16.18 41.23 -14.72
CA PRO A 108 -15.52 39.93 -14.52
C PRO A 108 -15.09 39.31 -15.87
N ALA A 109 -13.89 38.73 -15.96
CA ALA A 109 -13.47 37.99 -17.13
C ALA A 109 -12.86 36.64 -16.74
N ALA A 110 -13.53 35.60 -17.24
CA ALA A 110 -12.99 34.32 -17.68
C ALA A 110 -12.03 33.57 -16.73
N ALA A 111 -12.55 32.42 -16.27
CA ALA A 111 -11.78 31.30 -15.77
C ALA A 111 -10.53 31.03 -16.63
N ALA A 112 -9.36 31.14 -16.01
CA ALA A 112 -8.12 30.52 -16.49
C ALA A 112 -7.83 29.30 -15.58
N PRO A 113 -7.42 28.16 -16.16
CA PRO A 113 -7.43 26.87 -15.49
C PRO A 113 -6.37 26.79 -14.39
N ALA A 114 -6.77 26.24 -13.24
CA ALA A 114 -5.85 25.69 -12.27
C ALA A 114 -4.90 24.72 -13.00
N SER A 115 -3.61 25.03 -12.98
CA SER A 115 -2.59 24.25 -13.66
C SER A 115 -2.70 22.78 -13.26
N ALA A 116 -2.93 21.94 -14.26
CA ALA A 116 -2.89 20.48 -14.17
C ALA A 116 -1.61 19.99 -13.46
N PRO A 117 -1.60 18.78 -12.87
CA PRO A 117 -0.36 18.16 -12.42
C PRO A 117 0.61 18.20 -13.59
N HIS A 118 1.77 18.85 -13.39
CA HIS A 118 2.74 19.05 -14.46
C HIS A 118 3.05 17.68 -15.03
N ALA A 119 2.66 17.45 -16.29
CA ALA A 119 3.14 16.32 -17.06
C ALA A 119 4.64 16.53 -17.24
N MET A 120 5.41 16.18 -16.20
CA MET A 120 6.86 16.17 -16.27
C MET A 120 7.20 15.29 -17.46
N GLY A 121 7.89 15.87 -18.45
CA GLY A 121 8.30 15.12 -19.63
C GLY A 121 9.10 13.90 -19.18
N GLN A 122 8.97 12.77 -19.88
CA GLN A 122 9.71 11.54 -19.56
C GLN A 122 11.22 11.81 -19.34
N THR A 123 11.79 12.74 -20.12
CA THR A 123 13.17 13.21 -19.98
C THR A 123 13.49 13.86 -18.63
N GLN A 124 12.56 14.66 -18.08
CA GLN A 124 12.72 15.26 -16.75
C GLN A 124 12.66 14.18 -15.66
N ILE A 125 11.73 13.23 -15.77
CA ILE A 125 11.63 12.11 -14.83
C ILE A 125 12.94 11.30 -14.84
N LEU A 126 13.47 10.96 -16.02
CA LEU A 126 14.75 10.26 -16.16
C LEU A 126 15.91 11.02 -15.50
N THR A 127 15.98 12.34 -15.70
CA THR A 127 17.05 13.17 -15.10
C THR A 127 16.97 13.17 -13.58
N MET A 128 15.75 13.20 -13.01
CA MET A 128 15.55 13.16 -11.56
C MET A 128 15.93 11.80 -10.97
N VAL A 129 15.59 10.72 -11.67
CA VAL A 129 15.97 9.35 -11.29
C VAL A 129 17.48 9.15 -11.33
N GLU A 130 18.16 9.68 -12.35
CA GLU A 130 19.61 9.57 -12.46
C GLU A 130 20.33 10.32 -11.34
N ARG A 131 19.90 11.56 -11.04
CA ARG A 131 20.43 12.32 -9.89
C ARG A 131 20.20 11.60 -8.56
N LEU A 132 19.04 10.98 -8.40
CA LEU A 132 18.74 10.17 -7.21
C LEU A 132 19.70 8.98 -7.12
N ALA A 133 19.94 8.27 -8.22
CA ALA A 133 20.87 7.16 -8.28
C ALA A 133 22.30 7.59 -7.94
N GLU A 134 22.76 8.73 -8.47
CA GLU A 134 24.08 9.30 -8.14
C GLU A 134 24.22 9.64 -6.66
N ARG A 135 23.20 10.28 -6.06
CA ARG A 135 23.20 10.57 -4.62
C ARG A 135 23.30 9.30 -3.79
N LEU A 136 22.61 8.24 -4.19
CA LEU A 136 22.63 6.97 -3.45
C LEU A 136 23.96 6.20 -3.61
N LYS A 137 24.78 6.53 -4.62
CA LYS A 137 26.17 6.04 -4.68
C LYS A 137 27.04 6.65 -3.58
N THR A 138 26.78 7.90 -3.18
CA THR A 138 27.52 8.55 -2.09
C THR A 138 26.88 8.33 -0.72
N GLN A 139 25.59 7.97 -0.69
CA GLN A 139 24.83 7.62 0.51
C GLN A 139 24.22 6.21 0.37
N PRO A 140 25.05 5.15 0.44
CA PRO A 140 24.61 3.79 0.18
C PRO A 140 23.66 3.24 1.25
N ASP A 141 23.61 3.84 2.44
CA ASP A 141 22.83 3.34 3.60
C ASP A 141 21.39 3.89 3.65
N ASP A 142 20.97 4.66 2.65
CA ASP A 142 19.60 5.21 2.56
C ASP A 142 18.62 4.19 1.97
N ALA A 143 18.09 3.33 2.84
CA ALA A 143 17.12 2.29 2.46
C ALA A 143 15.86 2.85 1.79
N GLU A 144 15.36 3.99 2.28
CA GLU A 144 14.16 4.62 1.73
C GLU A 144 14.44 5.19 0.33
N GLY A 145 15.58 5.84 0.16
CA GLY A 145 16.03 6.34 -1.13
C GLY A 145 16.19 5.22 -2.16
N TRP A 146 16.77 4.07 -1.77
CA TRP A 146 16.83 2.90 -2.65
C TRP A 146 15.44 2.38 -3.04
N GLY A 147 14.47 2.37 -2.11
CA GLY A 147 13.08 2.01 -2.40
C GLY A 147 12.39 3.00 -3.34
N MET A 148 12.63 4.30 -3.16
CA MET A 148 12.09 5.35 -4.04
C MET A 148 12.69 5.27 -5.45
N LEU A 149 13.99 5.00 -5.56
CA LEU A 149 14.67 4.78 -6.83
C LEU A 149 14.06 3.57 -7.57
N ALA A 150 13.83 2.48 -6.84
CA ALA A 150 13.24 1.26 -7.39
C ALA A 150 11.82 1.48 -7.93
N ARG A 151 10.96 2.18 -7.17
CA ARG A 151 9.63 2.58 -7.62
C ARG A 151 9.68 3.45 -8.87
N SER A 152 10.63 4.38 -8.93
CA SER A 152 10.81 5.25 -10.09
C SER A 152 11.23 4.47 -11.33
N TYR A 153 12.16 3.51 -11.19
CA TYR A 153 12.51 2.60 -12.29
C TYR A 153 11.33 1.72 -12.72
N THR A 154 10.50 1.28 -11.77
CA THR A 154 9.29 0.51 -12.06
C THR A 154 8.31 1.32 -12.92
N ALA A 155 8.08 2.60 -12.57
CA ALA A 155 7.23 3.50 -13.34
C ALA A 155 7.76 3.78 -14.75
N LEU A 156 9.08 3.71 -14.94
CA LEU A 156 9.75 3.85 -16.23
C LEU A 156 9.80 2.55 -17.05
N GLY A 157 9.26 1.44 -16.54
CA GLY A 157 9.33 0.12 -17.19
C GLY A 157 10.71 -0.55 -17.12
N ARG A 158 11.65 0.06 -16.39
CA ARG A 158 13.04 -0.40 -16.19
C ARG A 158 13.09 -1.47 -15.09
N GLN A 159 12.49 -2.63 -15.37
CA GLN A 159 12.24 -3.66 -14.35
C GLN A 159 13.53 -4.25 -13.76
N ASP A 160 14.56 -4.52 -14.57
CA ASP A 160 15.83 -5.10 -14.06
C ASP A 160 16.53 -4.16 -13.07
N GLU A 161 16.50 -2.86 -13.34
CA GLU A 161 17.12 -1.83 -12.50
C GLU A 161 16.30 -1.58 -11.23
N ALA A 162 14.97 -1.64 -11.34
CA ALA A 162 14.09 -1.61 -10.18
C ALA A 162 14.39 -2.78 -9.23
N LEU A 163 14.55 -4.00 -9.74
CA LEU A 163 14.89 -5.17 -8.92
C LEU A 163 16.23 -4.98 -8.19
N ALA A 164 17.24 -4.47 -8.86
CA ALA A 164 18.56 -4.22 -8.25
C ALA A 164 18.52 -3.14 -7.16
N ALA A 165 17.66 -2.13 -7.30
CA ALA A 165 17.45 -1.10 -6.29
C ALA A 165 16.64 -1.63 -5.08
N TYR A 166 15.56 -2.39 -5.32
CA TYR A 166 14.80 -3.06 -4.26
C TYR A 166 15.67 -4.03 -3.45
N GLN A 167 16.55 -4.80 -4.11
CA GLN A 167 17.48 -5.69 -3.40
C GLN A 167 18.42 -4.93 -2.47
N ARG A 168 18.87 -3.73 -2.86
CA ARG A 168 19.68 -2.86 -1.98
C ARG A 168 18.85 -2.36 -0.80
N ALA A 169 17.63 -1.88 -1.06
CA ALA A 169 16.72 -1.45 0.00
C ALA A 169 16.44 -2.58 1.01
N LEU A 170 16.17 -3.80 0.55
CA LEU A 170 15.91 -4.97 1.39
C LEU A 170 17.16 -5.49 2.12
N LYS A 171 18.37 -5.26 1.59
CA LYS A 171 19.61 -5.54 2.34
C LYS A 171 19.76 -4.63 3.56
N LEU A 172 19.32 -3.38 3.45
CA LEU A 172 19.39 -2.39 4.52
C LEU A 172 18.22 -2.53 5.51
N ARG A 173 17.02 -2.84 4.99
CA ARG A 173 15.81 -3.09 5.79
C ARG A 173 15.14 -4.39 5.36
N PRO A 174 15.62 -5.54 5.87
CA PRO A 174 15.09 -6.84 5.50
C PRO A 174 13.67 -7.08 5.98
N ASP A 175 13.16 -6.32 6.95
CA ASP A 175 11.80 -6.47 7.50
C ASP A 175 10.78 -5.49 6.92
N ASP A 176 11.16 -4.69 5.91
CA ASP A 176 10.23 -3.79 5.25
C ASP A 176 9.24 -4.57 4.36
N ALA A 177 8.05 -4.81 4.90
CA ALA A 177 6.98 -5.53 4.21
C ALA A 177 6.51 -4.82 2.93
N LEU A 178 6.53 -3.48 2.91
CA LEU A 178 6.12 -2.72 1.73
C LEU A 178 7.12 -2.92 0.59
N THR A 179 8.41 -2.78 0.88
CA THR A 179 9.48 -3.00 -0.09
C THR A 179 9.49 -4.45 -0.61
N LYS A 180 9.19 -5.45 0.24
CA LYS A 180 9.02 -6.84 -0.20
C LYS A 180 7.85 -7.02 -1.17
N ALA A 181 6.70 -6.41 -0.86
CA ALA A 181 5.51 -6.49 -1.69
C ALA A 181 5.76 -5.85 -3.07
N ASP A 182 6.35 -4.66 -3.09
CA ASP A 182 6.71 -3.95 -4.32
C ASP A 182 7.72 -4.76 -5.16
N TYR A 183 8.75 -5.33 -4.53
CA TYR A 183 9.73 -6.20 -5.20
C TYR A 183 9.08 -7.44 -5.83
N ALA A 184 8.19 -8.11 -5.10
CA ALA A 184 7.45 -9.28 -5.60
C ALA A 184 6.55 -8.91 -6.79
N ALA A 185 5.91 -7.73 -6.76
CA ALA A 185 5.08 -7.25 -7.87
C ALA A 185 5.90 -7.06 -9.15
N VAL A 186 7.11 -6.50 -9.06
CA VAL A 186 8.01 -6.35 -10.21
C VAL A 186 8.48 -7.70 -10.74
N LEU A 187 8.83 -8.65 -9.86
CA LEU A 187 9.19 -10.02 -10.29
C LEU A 187 8.04 -10.69 -11.06
N ALA A 188 6.81 -10.57 -10.55
CA ALA A 188 5.63 -11.12 -11.21
C ALA A 188 5.37 -10.46 -12.57
N ALA A 189 5.56 -9.14 -12.68
CA ALA A 189 5.44 -8.42 -13.95
C ALA A 189 6.47 -8.90 -14.98
N ARG A 190 7.72 -9.13 -14.55
CA ARG A 190 8.80 -9.63 -15.42
C ARG A 190 8.51 -11.04 -15.93
N GLY A 191 8.02 -11.92 -15.06
CA GLY A 191 7.63 -13.29 -15.43
C GLY A 191 6.43 -13.35 -16.37
N ARG A 192 5.43 -12.46 -16.20
CA ARG A 192 4.26 -12.39 -17.08
C ARG A 192 4.58 -11.88 -18.49
N GLY A 193 5.58 -11.02 -18.64
CA GLY A 193 6.07 -10.60 -19.96
C GLY A 193 6.85 -11.67 -20.73
N ALA A 194 7.32 -12.72 -20.04
CA ALA A 194 8.07 -13.82 -20.64
C ALA A 194 7.21 -15.02 -21.06
N LEU A 195 5.91 -15.02 -20.75
CA LEU A 195 4.99 -16.05 -21.23
C LEU A 195 4.72 -15.82 -22.73
N PRO A 196 5.06 -16.76 -23.63
CA PRO A 196 4.64 -16.66 -25.02
C PRO A 196 3.11 -16.59 -25.09
N PRO A 197 2.52 -15.83 -26.03
CA PRO A 197 1.07 -15.76 -26.16
C PRO A 197 0.55 -17.18 -26.29
N ALA A 198 -0.34 -17.57 -25.37
CA ALA A 198 -0.95 -18.89 -25.35
C ALA A 198 -1.48 -19.18 -26.77
N ALA A 199 -0.85 -20.15 -27.43
CA ALA A 199 -1.27 -20.58 -28.75
C ALA A 199 -2.73 -21.01 -28.62
N THR A 200 -3.61 -20.26 -29.27
CA THR A 200 -5.02 -20.60 -29.34
C THR A 200 -5.15 -21.93 -30.07
N PRO A 201 -5.70 -22.98 -29.44
CA PRO A 201 -5.96 -24.22 -30.16
C PRO A 201 -7.07 -23.95 -31.17
N LYS A 202 -6.81 -24.31 -32.44
CA LYS A 202 -7.81 -24.36 -33.51
C LYS A 202 -8.35 -25.77 -33.63
#